data_AF-A0A2V6H895-F1
#
_entry.id   AF-A0A2V6H895-F1
#
_cell.length_a   1.000
_cell.length_b   1.000
_cell.length_c   1.000
_cell.angle_alpha   90.00
_cell.angle_beta   90.00
_cell.angle_gamma   90.00
#
_symmetry.space_group_name_H-M   'P 1'
#
loop_
_entity.id
_entity.type
_entity.pdbx_description
1 polymer ?
#
loop_
_entity_poly.entity_id
_entity_poly.type
_entity_poly.pdbx_seq_one_letter_code
_entity_poly.pdbx_strand_id
1 'polypeptide(L)'
;MNVGSFWKAMQQVLSAAMPNGLVGLMLQPNPILPMIARWTAPMRDGFFTGEPLKRYIAAQPRQRFVRISDLFSNRSSMIKSAFYRRYMAPQTCAHGVCLLFWKDQRLICVIAIMRTATQGDLSPAEMKLLQ
;
A
#
# COMPACT_ATOMS: atom_id res chain seq x y z
N MET A 1 -1.07 8.72 -20.58
CA MET A 1 -1.38 9.36 -19.27
C MET A 1 -0.12 10.03 -18.74
N ASN A 2 -0.19 11.31 -18.34
CA ASN A 2 0.93 11.95 -17.65
C ASN A 2 0.99 11.43 -16.21
N VAL A 3 1.94 10.53 -15.94
CA VAL A 3 2.12 9.86 -14.64
C VAL A 3 2.41 10.87 -13.53
N GLY A 4 3.10 11.97 -13.84
CA GLY A 4 3.40 13.04 -12.89
C GLY A 4 2.14 13.79 -12.45
N SER A 5 1.30 14.21 -13.40
CA SER A 5 0.04 14.88 -13.11
C SER A 5 -0.93 13.96 -12.36
N PHE A 6 -1.03 12.69 -12.77
CA PHE A 6 -1.84 11.69 -12.07
C PHE A 6 -1.38 11.50 -10.62
N TRP A 7 -0.08 11.33 -10.40
CA TRP A 7 0.50 11.19 -9.07
C TRP A 7 0.20 12.41 -8.19
N LYS A 8 0.37 13.62 -8.72
CA LYS A 8 0.07 14.86 -7.98
C LYS A 8 -1.41 14.96 -7.61
N ALA A 9 -2.32 14.67 -8.54
CA ALA A 9 -3.76 14.70 -8.28
C ALA A 9 -4.15 13.67 -7.20
N MET A 10 -3.61 12.45 -7.28
CA MET A 10 -3.84 11.41 -6.28
C MET A 10 -3.38 11.83 -4.87
N GLN A 11 -2.19 12.43 -4.76
CA GLN A 11 -1.68 12.95 -3.49
C GLN A 11 -2.61 14.04 -2.91
N GLN A 12 -3.10 14.95 -3.74
CA GLN A 12 -3.99 16.03 -3.31
C GLN A 12 -5.34 15.49 -2.81
N VAL A 13 -5.95 14.56 -3.56
CA VAL A 13 -7.23 13.93 -3.17
C VAL A 13 -7.08 13.17 -1.86
N LEU A 14 -6.04 12.34 -1.72
CA LEU A 14 -5.83 11.56 -0.50
C LEU A 14 -5.58 12.46 0.72
N SER A 15 -4.80 13.53 0.54
CA SER A 15 -4.50 14.48 1.63
C SER A 15 -5.74 15.28 2.06
N ALA A 16 -6.66 15.57 1.15
CA ALA A 16 -7.91 16.23 1.47
C ALA A 16 -8.95 15.28 2.11
N ALA A 17 -8.95 14.01 1.71
CA ALA A 17 -9.96 13.05 2.15
C ALA A 17 -9.68 12.47 3.54
N MET A 18 -8.40 12.24 3.89
CA MET A 18 -8.05 11.57 5.13
C MET A 18 -6.60 11.79 5.57
N PRO A 19 -6.28 11.65 6.86
CA PRO A 19 -4.89 11.60 7.31
C PRO A 19 -4.12 10.51 6.56
N ASN A 20 -2.97 10.86 6.01
CA ASN A 20 -2.05 9.90 5.44
C ASN A 20 -0.62 10.29 5.86
N GLY A 21 0.22 9.30 6.15
CA GLY A 21 1.61 9.52 6.50
C GLY A 21 2.51 9.32 5.28
N LEU A 22 2.38 8.15 4.67
CA LEU A 22 3.16 7.77 3.50
C LEU A 22 2.23 7.14 2.45
N VAL A 23 2.30 7.63 1.22
CA VAL A 23 1.53 7.11 0.10
C VAL A 23 2.49 6.53 -0.93
N GLY A 24 2.14 5.36 -1.46
CA GLY A 24 2.85 4.70 -2.55
C GLY A 24 1.91 4.41 -3.71
N LEU A 25 2.42 4.53 -4.93
CA LEU A 25 1.76 4.12 -6.16
C LEU A 25 2.66 3.14 -6.91
N MET A 26 2.09 2.00 -7.29
CA MET A 26 2.67 1.05 -8.21
C MET A 26 1.79 0.96 -9.45
N LEU A 27 2.34 1.19 -10.64
CA LEU A 27 1.62 0.97 -11.90
C LEU A 27 2.24 -0.19 -12.67
N GLN A 28 1.34 -0.99 -13.24
CA GLN A 28 1.63 -2.18 -14.03
C GLN A 28 2.62 -3.11 -13.33
N PRO A 29 2.27 -3.67 -12.15
CA PRO A 29 3.05 -4.76 -11.58
C PRO A 29 3.15 -5.89 -12.62
N ASN A 30 4.35 -6.07 -13.17
CA ASN A 30 4.72 -7.24 -13.95
C ASN A 30 5.36 -8.23 -12.95
N PRO A 31 5.19 -9.55 -13.09
CA PRO A 31 5.86 -10.55 -12.25
C PRO A 31 7.38 -10.35 -12.10
N ILE A 32 8.04 -9.61 -13.00
CA ILE A 32 9.49 -9.34 -12.96
C ILE A 32 9.81 -8.08 -12.13
N LEU A 33 9.18 -6.92 -12.38
CA LEU A 33 9.37 -5.67 -11.61
C LEU A 33 8.15 -4.74 -11.71
N PRO A 34 7.92 -3.81 -10.76
CA PRO A 34 7.06 -2.65 -10.99
C PRO A 34 7.56 -1.87 -12.20
N MET A 35 6.67 -1.55 -13.14
CA MET A 35 7.04 -0.69 -14.25
C MET A 35 7.19 0.78 -13.80
N ILE A 36 6.41 1.18 -12.80
CA ILE A 36 6.50 2.49 -12.16
C ILE A 36 6.21 2.33 -10.67
N ALA A 37 7.11 2.80 -9.81
CA ALA A 37 6.88 2.94 -8.37
C ALA A 37 7.12 4.41 -7.97
N ARG A 38 6.19 5.00 -7.22
CA ARG A 38 6.32 6.33 -6.62
C ARG A 38 5.93 6.30 -5.16
N TRP A 39 6.58 7.14 -4.37
CA TRP A 39 6.35 7.29 -2.95
C TRP A 39 6.40 8.76 -2.54
N THR A 40 5.63 9.16 -1.54
CA THR A 40 5.70 10.52 -0.97
C THR A 40 6.99 10.76 -0.19
N ALA A 41 7.63 9.70 0.31
CA ALA A 41 8.94 9.75 0.96
C ALA A 41 9.87 8.65 0.40
N PRO A 42 11.20 8.76 0.58
CA PRO A 42 12.15 7.74 0.13
C PRO A 42 11.78 6.37 0.69
N MET A 43 11.46 5.42 -0.19
CA MET A 43 11.14 4.04 0.17
C MET A 43 12.22 3.13 -0.37
N ARG A 44 12.65 2.14 0.41
CA ARG A 44 13.58 1.11 -0.08
C ARG A 44 12.92 0.32 -1.20
N ASP A 45 13.70 -0.02 -2.22
CA ASP A 45 13.21 -0.81 -3.35
C ASP A 45 12.57 -2.12 -2.90
N GLY A 46 11.59 -2.57 -3.69
CA GLY A 46 10.97 -3.87 -3.51
C GLY A 46 9.88 -3.95 -2.44
N PHE A 47 9.39 -2.83 -1.88
CA PHE A 47 8.24 -2.82 -0.96
C PHE A 47 7.06 -3.66 -1.47
N PHE A 48 6.56 -3.32 -2.66
CA PHE A 48 5.42 -4.02 -3.29
C PHE A 48 5.76 -5.45 -3.70
N THR A 49 7.05 -5.81 -3.68
CA THR A 49 7.52 -7.15 -3.94
C THR A 49 7.77 -7.97 -2.68
N GLY A 50 7.47 -7.40 -1.49
CA GLY A 50 7.59 -8.10 -0.22
C GLY A 50 6.74 -9.37 -0.18
N GLU A 51 7.34 -10.45 0.32
CA GLU A 51 6.76 -11.80 0.35
C GLU A 51 5.33 -11.87 0.92
N PRO A 52 4.97 -11.17 2.03
CA PRO A 52 3.62 -11.27 2.59
C PRO A 52 2.54 -10.74 1.64
N LEU A 53 2.80 -9.60 1.00
CA LEU A 53 1.85 -8.99 0.07
C LEU A 53 1.72 -9.80 -1.22
N LYS A 54 2.85 -10.30 -1.75
CA LYS A 54 2.86 -11.18 -2.93
C LYS A 54 2.03 -12.45 -2.71
N ARG A 55 2.24 -13.15 -1.59
CA ARG A 55 1.51 -14.38 -1.26
C ARG A 55 0.01 -14.14 -1.14
N TYR A 56 -0.39 -13.04 -0.49
CA TYR A 56 -1.80 -12.68 -0.35
C TYR A 56 -2.46 -12.40 -1.69
N ILE A 57 -1.82 -11.57 -2.54
CA ILE A 57 -2.33 -11.25 -3.88
C ILE A 57 -2.47 -12.50 -4.74
N ALA A 58 -1.54 -13.46 -4.63
CA ALA A 58 -1.61 -14.73 -5.35
C ALA A 58 -2.73 -15.65 -4.83
N ALA A 59 -2.97 -15.67 -3.51
CA ALA A 59 -3.98 -16.51 -2.89
C ALA A 59 -5.42 -15.97 -3.05
N GLN A 60 -5.58 -14.65 -3.18
CA GLN A 60 -6.89 -14.00 -3.26
C GLN A 60 -6.96 -13.01 -4.44
N PRO A 61 -6.98 -13.51 -5.69
CA PRO A 61 -7.10 -12.65 -6.86
C PRO A 61 -8.42 -11.84 -6.79
N ARG A 62 -8.35 -10.58 -7.22
CA ARG A 62 -9.49 -9.63 -7.30
C ARG A 62 -9.97 -9.00 -5.99
N GLN A 63 -9.26 -9.21 -4.87
CA GLN A 63 -9.50 -8.39 -3.67
C GLN A 63 -9.27 -6.91 -3.97
N ARG A 64 -10.15 -6.03 -3.50
CA ARG A 64 -10.07 -4.58 -3.76
C ARG A 64 -9.16 -3.84 -2.78
N PHE A 65 -9.10 -4.31 -1.54
CA PHE A 65 -8.29 -3.72 -0.49
C PHE A 65 -7.72 -4.81 0.41
N VAL A 66 -6.54 -4.57 0.97
CA VAL A 66 -5.94 -5.40 2.01
C VAL A 66 -5.32 -4.52 3.06
N ARG A 67 -5.68 -4.72 4.34
CA ARG A 67 -4.93 -4.08 5.43
C ARG A 67 -3.63 -4.84 5.63
N ILE A 68 -2.56 -4.11 5.86
CA ILE A 68 -1.24 -4.71 6.10
C ILE A 68 -1.27 -5.63 7.32
N SER A 69 -2.07 -5.31 8.34
CA SER A 69 -2.29 -6.18 9.51
C SER A 69 -2.78 -7.57 9.13
N ASP A 70 -3.64 -7.66 8.11
CA ASP A 70 -4.33 -8.90 7.72
C ASP A 70 -3.40 -9.86 6.97
N LEU A 71 -2.21 -9.39 6.57
CA LEU A 71 -1.15 -10.22 5.99
C LEU A 71 -0.40 -11.04 7.04
N PHE A 72 -0.66 -10.81 8.32
CA PHE A 72 0.04 -11.44 9.43
C PHE A 72 -0.94 -12.02 10.45
N SER A 73 -0.51 -13.06 11.15
CA SER A 73 -1.35 -13.72 12.16
C SER A 73 -1.70 -12.82 13.36
N ASN A 74 -0.84 -11.87 13.71
CA ASN A 74 -1.06 -10.88 14.76
C ASN A 74 -0.05 -9.72 14.66
N ARG A 75 -0.22 -8.72 15.53
CA ARG A 75 0.68 -7.55 15.60
C ARG A 75 2.13 -7.92 15.87
N SER A 76 2.38 -8.92 16.72
CA SER A 76 3.74 -9.34 17.09
C SER A 76 4.46 -9.97 15.90
N SER A 77 3.79 -10.84 15.14
CA SER A 77 4.36 -11.44 13.93
C SER A 77 4.60 -10.40 12.84
N MET A 78 3.72 -9.40 12.70
CA MET A 78 3.94 -8.26 11.81
C MET A 78 5.21 -7.48 12.19
N ILE A 79 5.37 -7.03 13.44
CA ILE A 79 6.53 -6.21 13.87
C ILE A 79 7.85 -6.99 13.73
N LYS A 80 7.81 -8.31 13.93
CA LYS A 80 8.98 -9.19 13.75
C LYS A 80 9.32 -9.45 12.29
N SER A 81 8.39 -9.23 11.35
CA SER A 81 8.60 -9.50 9.93
C SER A 81 9.66 -8.61 9.29
N ALA A 82 10.35 -9.15 8.29
CA ALA A 82 11.27 -8.38 7.46
C ALA A 82 10.55 -7.22 6.75
N PHE A 83 9.29 -7.41 6.37
CA PHE A 83 8.47 -6.38 5.72
C PHE A 83 8.33 -5.14 6.62
N TYR A 84 7.86 -5.33 7.87
CA TYR A 84 7.71 -4.21 8.80
C TYR A 84 9.04 -3.51 9.08
N ARG A 85 10.08 -4.27 9.42
CA ARG A 85 11.39 -3.72 9.81
C ARG A 85 12.10 -2.99 8.68
N ARG A 86 11.95 -3.46 7.43
CA ARG A 86 12.63 -2.86 6.27
C ARG A 86 11.88 -1.67 5.68
N TYR A 87 10.54 -1.65 5.80
CA TYR A 87 9.73 -0.69 5.05
C TYR A 87 8.83 0.20 5.90
N MET A 88 8.19 -0.34 6.94
CA MET A 88 7.26 0.46 7.77
C MET A 88 7.97 1.18 8.90
N ALA A 89 8.81 0.46 9.66
CA ALA A 89 9.52 1.01 10.82
C ALA A 89 10.42 2.21 10.48
N PRO A 90 11.21 2.20 9.37
CA PRO A 90 12.04 3.35 9.01
C PRO A 90 11.22 4.60 8.65
N GLN A 91 9.96 4.42 8.25
CA GLN A 91 9.04 5.48 7.89
C GLN A 91 8.12 5.86 9.06
N THR A 92 8.39 5.35 10.27
CA THR A 92 7.55 5.51 11.48
C THR A 92 6.08 5.07 11.27
N CYS A 93 5.83 4.24 10.26
CA CYS A 93 4.51 3.77 9.92
C CYS A 93 4.13 2.55 10.78
N ALA A 94 2.91 2.54 11.27
CA ALA A 94 2.35 1.50 12.13
C ALA A 94 1.15 0.80 11.48
N HIS A 95 0.42 1.49 10.61
CA HIS A 95 -0.78 0.98 9.94
C HIS A 95 -0.65 1.16 8.44
N GLY A 96 -1.42 0.40 7.68
CA GLY A 96 -1.53 0.65 6.26
C GLY A 96 -2.57 -0.21 5.57
N VAL A 97 -3.00 0.28 4.42
CA VAL A 97 -3.89 -0.39 3.50
C VAL A 97 -3.30 -0.33 2.09
N CYS A 98 -3.48 -1.41 1.33
CA CYS A 98 -3.21 -1.42 -0.10
C CYS A 98 -4.54 -1.53 -0.85
N LEU A 99 -4.82 -0.56 -1.72
CA LEU A 99 -5.88 -0.65 -2.72
C LEU A 99 -5.31 -1.36 -3.95
N LEU A 100 -6.05 -2.33 -4.46
CA LEU A 100 -5.64 -3.21 -5.54
C LEU A 100 -6.58 -3.03 -6.73
N PHE A 101 -6.02 -2.59 -7.85
CA PHE A 101 -6.76 -2.37 -9.09
C PHE A 101 -6.39 -3.45 -10.10
N TRP A 102 -7.41 -4.14 -10.59
CA TRP A 102 -7.27 -5.31 -11.44
C TRP A 102 -7.82 -5.03 -12.83
N LYS A 103 -7.18 -5.60 -13.85
CA LYS A 103 -7.73 -5.79 -15.19
C LYS A 103 -7.76 -7.29 -15.45
N ASP A 104 -8.95 -7.86 -15.51
CA ASP A 104 -9.19 -9.30 -15.58
C ASP A 104 -8.56 -10.05 -14.38
N GLN A 105 -7.50 -10.82 -14.61
CA GLN A 105 -6.72 -11.50 -13.57
C GLN A 105 -5.40 -10.79 -13.25
N ARG A 106 -5.08 -9.72 -13.96
CA ARG A 106 -3.82 -9.01 -13.83
C ARG A 106 -3.99 -7.82 -12.90
N LEU A 107 -3.19 -7.78 -11.84
CA LEU A 107 -3.04 -6.57 -11.03
C LEU A 107 -2.36 -5.50 -11.90
N ILE A 108 -2.99 -4.32 -12.02
CA ILE A 108 -2.50 -3.23 -12.87
C ILE A 108 -2.10 -1.99 -12.07
N CYS A 109 -2.59 -1.84 -10.85
CA CYS A 109 -2.20 -0.74 -9.98
C CYS A 109 -2.36 -1.11 -8.51
N VAL A 110 -1.43 -0.62 -7.68
CA VAL A 110 -1.54 -0.68 -6.22
C VAL A 110 -1.35 0.73 -5.68
N ILE A 111 -2.27 1.16 -4.81
CA ILE A 111 -2.08 2.38 -4.01
C ILE A 111 -1.89 1.93 -2.57
N ALA A 112 -0.71 2.16 -2.00
CA ALA A 112 -0.45 1.94 -0.59
C ALA A 112 -0.67 3.24 0.18
N ILE A 113 -1.44 3.18 1.26
CA ILE A 113 -1.61 4.29 2.21
C ILE A 113 -1.14 3.76 3.55
N MET A 114 -0.12 4.40 4.12
CA MET A 114 0.41 4.09 5.43
C MET A 114 0.20 5.25 6.39
N ARG A 115 0.09 4.89 7.67
CA ARG A 115 -0.14 5.83 8.77
C ARG A 115 0.80 5.55 9.92
N THR A 116 1.18 6.60 10.63
CA THR A 116 1.89 6.50 11.90
C THR A 116 0.99 5.91 12.98
N ALA A 117 1.56 5.56 14.13
CA ALA A 117 0.76 5.11 15.28
C ALA A 117 -0.20 6.21 15.77
N THR A 118 0.22 7.48 15.73
CA THR A 118 -0.58 8.62 16.17
C THR A 118 -1.76 8.93 15.25
N GLN A 119 -1.63 8.63 13.95
CA GLN A 119 -2.71 8.75 12.98
C GLN A 119 -3.76 7.62 13.09
N GLY A 120 -3.44 6.54 13.81
CA GLY A 120 -4.30 5.37 13.95
C GLY A 120 -4.45 4.56 12.67
N ASP A 121 -5.24 3.48 12.77
CA ASP A 121 -5.65 2.69 11.61
C ASP A 121 -6.78 3.37 10.83
N LEU A 122 -7.07 2.89 9.62
CA LEU A 122 -8.21 3.37 8.84
C LEU A 122 -9.53 2.88 9.44
N SER A 123 -10.37 3.83 9.82
CA SER A 123 -11.73 3.59 10.30
C SER A 123 -12.62 3.00 9.20
N PRO A 124 -13.75 2.36 9.56
CA PRO A 124 -14.72 1.89 8.58
C PRO A 124 -15.26 2.99 7.65
N ALA A 125 -15.43 4.21 8.17
CA ALA A 125 -15.87 5.36 7.38
C ALA A 125 -14.83 5.76 6.34
N GLU A 126 -13.55 5.81 6.71
CA GLU A 126 -12.46 6.10 5.78
C GLU A 126 -12.28 4.98 4.75
N MET A 127 -12.43 3.71 5.15
CA MET A 127 -12.40 2.58 4.24
C MET A 127 -13.53 2.66 3.20
N LYS A 128 -14.70 3.21 3.57
CA LYS A 128 -15.81 3.44 2.64
C LYS A 128 -15.49 4.53 1.60
N LEU A 129 -14.67 5.53 1.94
CA LEU A 129 -14.22 6.56 0.99
C LEU A 129 -13.25 6.01 -0.07
N LEU A 130 -12.65 4.85 0.18
CA LEU A 130 -11.68 4.19 -0.71
C LEU A 130 -12.32 3.16 -1.66
N GLN A 131 -13.64 2.94 -1.57
CA GLN A 131 -14.39 1.99 -2.40
C GLN A 131 -14.84 2.59 -3.72
#